data_AF-A0A7X1L394-F1
#
_entry.id   AF-A0A7X1L394-F1
#
_cell.length_a   1.000
_cell.length_b   1.000
_cell.length_c   1.000
_cell.angle_alpha   90.00
_cell.angle_beta   90.00
_cell.angle_gamma   90.00
#
_symmetry.space_group_name_H-M   'P 1'
#
loop_
_entity.id
_entity.type
_entity.pdbx_description
1 polymer ?
#
loop_
_entity_poly.entity_id
_entity_poly.type
_entity_poly.pdbx_seq_one_letter_code
_entity_poly.pdbx_strand_id
1 'polypeptide(L)'
;MKVLKKKHGFLIAISLFFMVAGLMFVPTKAMAQTTQGDVALELAELLGFEVTTAQEAVWAIEAVGIIPKDEGKELTEATPDFIGGWKISTEATPDFIASLYSAVNNAINKGTLIPPSVLGNASALVAAAATSAGMASTTAVEAVVAAGGNQASASQGASYGTAVGPGQASTTSTAVTPITPSGPDVVGTPSPSE
;
A
#
# COMPACT_ATOMS: atom_id res chain seq x y z
N MET A 1 -11.74 -23.33 73.23
CA MET A 1 -11.43 -23.91 71.91
C MET A 1 -12.41 -23.40 70.85
N LYS A 2 -12.16 -22.24 70.21
CA LYS A 2 -13.06 -21.70 69.16
C LYS A 2 -12.35 -20.68 68.24
N VAL A 3 -11.10 -20.94 67.84
CA VAL A 3 -10.35 -20.00 66.96
C VAL A 3 -9.53 -20.71 65.87
N LEU A 4 -9.97 -21.88 65.38
CA LEU A 4 -9.21 -22.63 64.36
C LEU A 4 -9.98 -23.01 63.08
N LYS A 5 -11.10 -22.37 62.77
CA LYS A 5 -11.84 -22.64 61.50
C LYS A 5 -11.80 -21.54 60.44
N LYS A 6 -11.21 -20.36 60.72
CA LYS A 6 -11.32 -19.19 59.81
C LYS A 6 -10.23 -19.08 58.74
N LYS A 7 -9.16 -19.88 58.80
CA LYS A 7 -7.98 -19.70 57.92
C LYS A 7 -8.02 -20.47 56.59
N HIS A 8 -8.88 -21.48 56.45
CA HIS A 8 -8.89 -22.33 55.25
C HIS A 8 -9.73 -21.75 54.09
N GLY A 9 -10.77 -20.96 54.37
CA GLY A 9 -11.57 -20.31 53.33
C GLY A 9 -10.85 -19.16 52.60
N PHE A 10 -9.88 -18.52 53.26
CA PHE A 10 -9.15 -17.38 52.71
C PHE A 10 -8.13 -17.79 51.65
N LEU A 11 -7.50 -18.96 51.79
CA LEU A 11 -6.53 -19.48 50.81
C LEU A 11 -7.20 -19.95 49.51
N ILE A 12 -8.41 -20.49 49.58
CA ILE A 12 -9.17 -20.96 48.40
C ILE A 12 -9.66 -19.76 47.57
N ALA A 13 -10.07 -18.66 48.21
CA ALA A 13 -10.50 -17.45 47.50
C ALA A 13 -9.37 -16.74 46.74
N ILE A 14 -8.15 -16.73 47.29
CA ILE A 14 -6.98 -16.14 46.62
C ILE A 14 -6.57 -16.96 45.39
N SER A 15 -6.64 -18.30 45.47
CA SER A 15 -6.31 -19.17 44.33
C SER A 15 -7.26 -19.00 43.15
N LEU A 16 -8.55 -18.73 43.39
CA LEU A 16 -9.53 -18.53 42.33
C LEU A 16 -9.33 -17.20 41.61
N PHE A 17 -8.91 -16.15 42.32
CA PHE A 17 -8.66 -14.82 41.74
C PHE A 17 -7.45 -14.83 40.79
N PHE A 18 -6.41 -15.62 41.08
CA PHE A 18 -5.27 -15.77 40.17
C PHE A 18 -5.60 -16.57 38.89
N MET A 19 -6.54 -17.52 38.94
CA MET A 19 -7.01 -18.22 37.73
C MET A 19 -7.84 -17.33 36.79
N VAL A 20 -8.61 -16.38 37.32
CA VAL A 20 -9.40 -15.43 36.51
C VAL A 20 -8.52 -14.28 35.98
N ALA A 21 -7.56 -13.79 36.77
CA ALA A 21 -6.62 -12.76 36.33
C ALA A 21 -5.57 -13.29 35.33
N GLY A 22 -5.15 -14.57 35.45
CA GLY A 22 -4.21 -15.21 34.52
C GLY A 22 -4.78 -15.44 33.11
N LEU A 23 -6.11 -15.41 32.94
CA LEU A 23 -6.76 -15.57 31.63
C LEU A 23 -6.87 -14.25 30.84
N MET A 24 -6.55 -13.11 31.45
CA MET A 24 -6.68 -11.77 30.85
C MET A 24 -5.35 -11.18 30.36
N PHE A 25 -4.28 -11.98 30.29
CA PHE A 25 -3.03 -11.60 29.64
C PHE A 25 -2.84 -12.41 28.36
N VAL A 26 -3.81 -12.28 27.44
CA VAL A 26 -3.52 -12.56 26.04
C VAL A 26 -2.61 -11.40 25.61
N PRO A 27 -1.34 -11.64 25.24
CA PRO A 27 -0.58 -10.61 24.56
C PRO A 27 -1.35 -10.32 23.28
N THR A 28 -2.12 -9.22 23.27
CA THR A 28 -2.55 -8.59 22.03
C THR A 28 -1.25 -8.24 21.37
N LYS A 29 -0.80 -9.06 20.40
CA LYS A 29 0.27 -8.65 19.50
C LYS A 29 -0.13 -7.26 19.05
N ALA A 30 0.67 -6.24 19.40
CA ALA A 30 0.50 -4.92 18.84
C ALA A 30 0.47 -5.15 17.34
N MET A 31 -0.71 -5.04 16.73
CA MET A 31 -0.87 -5.14 15.29
C MET A 31 0.06 -4.05 14.76
N ALA A 32 1.09 -4.45 14.01
CA ALA A 32 2.03 -3.50 13.46
C ALA A 32 1.21 -2.45 12.72
N GLN A 33 1.32 -1.20 13.17
CA GLN A 33 0.56 -0.09 12.62
C GLN A 33 1.03 0.13 11.19
N THR A 34 0.13 -0.01 10.21
CA THR A 34 0.45 0.27 8.80
C THR A 34 0.83 1.74 8.68
N THR A 35 2.04 2.01 8.23
CA THR A 35 2.54 3.38 8.04
C THR A 35 2.28 3.88 6.62
N GLN A 36 2.36 5.20 6.41
CA GLN A 36 2.30 5.79 5.07
C GLN A 36 3.44 5.29 4.18
N GLY A 37 4.60 4.99 4.78
CA GLY A 37 5.74 4.39 4.10
C GLY A 37 5.46 2.99 3.57
N ASP A 38 4.79 2.15 4.36
CA ASP A 38 4.41 0.80 3.94
C ASP A 38 3.44 0.85 2.75
N VAL A 39 2.46 1.76 2.79
CA VAL A 39 1.54 1.97 1.66
C VAL A 39 2.27 2.50 0.42
N ALA A 40 3.27 3.38 0.60
CA ALA A 40 4.08 3.88 -0.51
C ALA A 40 4.87 2.75 -1.18
N LEU A 41 5.50 1.89 -0.38
CA LEU A 41 6.27 0.74 -0.86
C LEU A 41 5.40 -0.19 -1.70
N GLU A 42 4.27 -0.62 -1.14
CA GLU A 42 3.33 -1.51 -1.84
C GLU A 42 2.75 -0.87 -3.10
N LEU A 43 2.45 0.43 -3.07
CA LEU A 43 2.00 1.15 -4.26
C LEU A 43 3.09 1.19 -5.35
N ALA A 44 4.34 1.45 -4.98
CA ALA A 44 5.45 1.49 -5.92
C ALA A 44 5.71 0.11 -6.54
N GLU A 45 5.65 -0.95 -5.74
CA GLU A 45 5.79 -2.34 -6.22
C GLU A 45 4.66 -2.74 -7.17
N LEU A 46 3.41 -2.37 -6.86
CA LEU A 46 2.27 -2.61 -7.76
C LEU A 46 2.40 -1.85 -9.08
N LEU A 47 3.06 -0.70 -9.08
CA LEU A 47 3.37 0.08 -10.28
C LEU A 47 4.59 -0.46 -11.04
N GLY A 48 5.26 -1.50 -10.51
CA GLY A 48 6.40 -2.14 -11.14
C GLY A 48 7.73 -1.44 -10.90
N PHE A 49 7.82 -0.54 -9.90
CA PHE A 49 9.09 0.03 -9.49
C PHE A 49 9.88 -0.95 -8.64
N GLU A 50 11.18 -1.05 -8.90
CA GLU A 50 12.12 -1.79 -8.06
C GLU A 50 12.59 -0.87 -6.93
N VAL A 51 11.94 -0.98 -5.77
CA VAL A 51 12.23 -0.19 -4.57
C VAL A 51 12.45 -1.10 -3.39
N THR A 52 13.33 -0.69 -2.47
CA THR A 52 13.66 -1.50 -1.28
C THR A 52 13.40 -0.75 0.02
N THR A 53 13.14 0.55 -0.08
CA THR A 53 12.87 1.42 1.06
C THR A 53 11.64 2.28 0.80
N ALA A 54 10.93 2.64 1.87
CA ALA A 54 9.79 3.54 1.76
C ALA A 54 10.18 4.92 1.18
N GLN A 55 11.40 5.40 1.43
CA GLN A 55 11.92 6.63 0.85
C GLN A 55 12.07 6.54 -0.68
N GLU A 56 12.68 5.46 -1.19
CA GLU A 56 12.76 5.19 -2.63
C GLU A 56 11.38 5.09 -3.28
N ALA A 57 10.45 4.42 -2.60
CA ALA A 57 9.07 4.27 -3.06
C ALA A 57 8.37 5.62 -3.19
N VAL A 58 8.49 6.49 -2.18
CA VAL A 58 7.92 7.85 -2.21
C VAL A 58 8.49 8.68 -3.35
N TRP A 59 9.80 8.64 -3.60
CA TRP A 59 10.41 9.33 -4.75
C TRP A 59 9.94 8.77 -6.10
N ALA A 60 9.78 7.46 -6.23
CA ALA A 60 9.31 6.82 -7.45
C ALA A 60 7.85 7.23 -7.77
N ILE A 61 6.96 7.23 -6.77
CA ILE A 61 5.56 7.63 -6.97
C ILE A 61 5.42 9.16 -7.15
N GLU A 62 6.32 9.96 -6.58
CA GLU A 62 6.41 11.41 -6.86
C GLU A 62 6.75 11.66 -8.32
N ALA A 63 7.68 10.90 -8.90
CA ALA A 63 8.11 11.05 -10.30
C ALA A 63 6.97 10.84 -11.32
N VAL A 64 5.95 10.05 -10.97
CA VAL A 64 4.73 9.84 -11.79
C VAL A 64 3.57 10.77 -11.44
N GLY A 65 3.81 11.74 -10.54
CA GLY A 65 2.86 12.80 -10.20
C GLY A 65 1.76 12.38 -9.24
N ILE A 66 1.94 11.29 -8.48
CA ILE A 66 1.01 10.88 -7.42
C ILE A 66 1.18 11.77 -6.18
N ILE A 67 2.38 12.27 -5.92
CA ILE A 67 2.60 13.20 -4.81
C ILE A 67 2.53 14.62 -5.35
N PRO A 68 1.67 15.49 -4.78
CA PRO A 68 1.73 16.90 -5.11
C PRO A 68 3.10 17.41 -4.69
N LYS A 69 3.90 17.85 -5.67
CA LYS A 69 5.07 18.68 -5.37
C LYS A 69 4.54 19.85 -4.54
N ASP A 70 5.10 20.04 -3.36
CA ASP A 70 4.81 21.22 -2.54
C ASP A 70 5.43 22.41 -3.30
N GLU A 71 4.72 22.91 -4.31
CA GLU A 71 5.17 23.95 -5.24
C GLU A 71 5.41 25.24 -4.42
N GLY A 72 6.65 25.43 -3.97
CA GLY A 72 7.05 26.62 -3.22
C GLY A 72 7.80 26.36 -1.91
N LYS A 73 7.94 25.10 -1.48
CA LYS A 73 8.96 24.74 -0.49
C LYS A 73 10.09 24.04 -1.21
N GLU A 74 11.20 24.74 -1.40
CA GLU A 74 12.47 24.04 -1.63
C GLU A 74 12.59 22.96 -0.55
N LEU A 75 12.87 21.72 -0.99
CA LEU A 75 13.26 20.57 -0.17
C LEU A 75 14.52 20.94 0.63
N THR A 76 14.39 21.85 1.57
CA THR A 76 15.53 22.51 2.23
C THR A 76 16.16 21.58 3.24
N GLU A 77 15.41 20.61 3.77
CA GLU A 77 15.95 19.44 4.44
C GLU A 77 14.98 18.26 4.23
N ALA A 78 15.28 17.37 3.28
CA ALA A 78 14.65 16.06 3.24
C ALA A 78 15.08 15.32 4.53
N THR A 79 14.26 15.42 5.57
CA THR A 79 14.40 14.55 6.72
C THR A 79 13.94 13.15 6.30
N PRO A 80 14.59 12.07 6.76
CA PRO A 80 14.26 10.71 6.34
C PRO A 80 12.77 10.36 6.51
N ASP A 81 12.08 11.04 7.43
CA ASP A 81 10.67 10.80 7.76
C ASP A 81 9.68 11.69 7.00
N PHE A 82 10.12 12.70 6.22
CA PHE A 82 9.21 13.63 5.54
C PHE A 82 9.62 13.93 4.09
N ILE A 83 8.82 13.44 3.14
CA ILE A 83 9.09 13.59 1.70
C ILE A 83 7.80 13.96 0.98
N GLY A 84 7.80 15.08 0.24
CA GLY A 84 6.65 15.51 -0.58
C GLY A 84 5.34 15.68 0.18
N GLY A 85 5.39 16.09 1.46
CA GLY A 85 4.19 16.21 2.29
C GLY A 85 3.78 14.94 3.04
N TRP A 86 4.41 13.80 2.76
CA TRP A 86 4.13 12.52 3.40
C TRP A 86 5.03 12.29 4.60
N LYS A 87 4.47 11.72 5.67
CA LYS A 87 5.22 11.33 6.87
C LYS A 87 5.37 9.82 6.89
N ILE A 88 6.52 9.33 6.43
CA ILE A 88 6.75 7.90 6.14
C ILE A 88 6.49 7.02 7.38
N SER A 89 6.90 7.47 8.56
CA SER A 89 6.74 6.76 9.83
C SER A 89 5.39 6.96 10.51
N THR A 90 4.51 7.80 9.96
CA THR A 90 3.17 8.04 10.52
C THR A 90 2.19 6.98 10.05
N GLU A 91 1.18 6.69 10.87
CA GLU A 91 0.06 5.83 10.49
C GLU A 91 -0.59 6.23 9.16
N ALA A 92 -0.89 5.24 8.34
CA ALA A 92 -1.77 5.39 7.20
C ALA A 92 -3.22 5.43 7.69
N THR A 93 -3.77 6.63 7.81
CA THR A 93 -5.18 6.83 8.21
C THR A 93 -6.12 6.71 7.01
N PRO A 94 -7.44 6.53 7.22
CA PRO A 94 -8.43 6.59 6.14
C PRO A 94 -8.36 7.91 5.34
N ASP A 95 -8.14 9.05 5.99
CA ASP A 95 -7.99 10.34 5.32
C ASP A 95 -6.77 10.39 4.40
N PHE A 96 -5.67 9.76 4.82
CA PHE A 96 -4.49 9.61 3.98
C PHE A 96 -4.80 8.76 2.74
N ILE A 97 -5.52 7.64 2.90
CA ILE A 97 -5.94 6.78 1.76
C ILE A 97 -6.89 7.52 0.81
N ALA A 98 -7.81 8.33 1.34
CA ALA A 98 -8.70 9.18 0.53
C ALA A 98 -7.93 10.22 -0.29
N SER A 99 -6.93 10.86 0.31
CA SER A 99 -6.02 11.78 -0.37
C SER A 99 -5.19 11.07 -1.45
N LEU A 100 -4.64 9.90 -1.12
CA LEU A 100 -3.89 9.06 -2.05
C LEU A 100 -4.73 8.65 -3.26
N TYR A 101 -5.98 8.22 -3.05
CA TYR A 101 -6.91 7.92 -4.14
C TYR A 101 -7.08 9.12 -5.08
N SER A 102 -7.32 10.30 -4.53
CA SER A 102 -7.49 11.52 -5.33
C SER A 102 -6.25 11.82 -6.17
N ALA A 103 -5.07 11.62 -5.58
CA ALA A 103 -3.80 11.91 -6.24
C ALA A 103 -3.46 10.90 -7.34
N VAL A 104 -3.66 9.60 -7.09
CA VAL A 104 -3.54 8.53 -8.11
C VAL A 104 -4.55 8.76 -9.24
N ASN A 105 -5.80 9.07 -8.92
CA ASN A 105 -6.83 9.34 -9.94
C ASN A 105 -6.45 10.55 -10.81
N ASN A 106 -5.91 11.61 -10.21
CA ASN A 106 -5.42 12.77 -10.95
C ASN A 106 -4.23 12.43 -11.85
N ALA A 107 -3.27 11.62 -11.38
CA ALA A 107 -2.14 11.16 -12.19
C ALA A 107 -2.59 10.33 -13.41
N ILE A 108 -3.57 9.43 -13.22
CA ILE A 108 -4.18 8.67 -14.32
C ILE A 108 -4.88 9.59 -15.30
N ASN A 109 -5.70 10.53 -14.82
CA ASN A 109 -6.43 11.47 -15.69
C ASN A 109 -5.52 12.41 -16.48
N LYS A 110 -4.34 12.75 -15.93
CA LYS A 110 -3.30 13.53 -16.62
C LYS A 110 -2.48 12.68 -17.59
N GLY A 111 -2.62 11.36 -17.56
CA GLY A 111 -1.82 10.44 -18.36
C GLY A 111 -0.37 10.28 -17.89
N THR A 112 -0.05 10.73 -16.67
CA THR A 112 1.29 10.54 -16.08
C THR A 112 1.45 9.18 -15.40
N LEU A 113 0.33 8.51 -15.13
CA LEU A 113 0.27 7.17 -14.58
C LEU A 113 -0.60 6.27 -15.44
N ILE A 114 -0.06 5.11 -15.84
CA ILE A 114 -0.83 4.04 -16.46
C ILE A 114 -0.96 2.92 -15.43
N PRO A 115 -2.17 2.63 -14.92
CA PRO A 115 -2.33 1.58 -13.92
C PRO A 115 -2.07 0.20 -14.55
N PRO A 116 -1.59 -0.78 -13.77
CA PRO A 116 -1.50 -2.17 -14.23
C PRO A 116 -2.86 -2.67 -14.71
N SER A 117 -2.88 -3.44 -15.80
CA SER A 117 -4.13 -3.92 -16.43
C SER A 117 -5.02 -4.73 -15.48
N VAL A 118 -4.42 -5.43 -14.51
CA VAL A 118 -5.14 -6.23 -13.50
C VAL A 118 -5.97 -5.38 -12.54
N LEU A 119 -5.50 -4.16 -12.23
CA LEU A 119 -6.15 -3.25 -11.28
C LEU A 119 -6.98 -2.19 -12.02
N GLY A 120 -6.54 -1.74 -13.19
CA GLY A 120 -7.34 -1.01 -14.18
C GLY A 120 -7.80 0.41 -13.81
N ASN A 121 -7.81 0.80 -12.52
CA ASN A 121 -8.18 2.13 -12.07
C ASN A 121 -7.59 2.49 -10.68
N ALA A 122 -7.72 3.77 -10.31
CA ALA A 122 -7.22 4.29 -9.03
C ALA A 122 -7.86 3.61 -7.81
N SER A 123 -9.16 3.28 -7.86
CA SER A 123 -9.87 2.69 -6.73
C SER A 123 -9.33 1.31 -6.39
N ALA A 124 -9.11 0.46 -7.40
CA ALA A 124 -8.51 -0.86 -7.20
C ALA A 124 -7.03 -0.75 -6.79
N LEU A 125 -6.26 0.13 -7.42
CA LEU A 125 -4.84 0.28 -7.15
C LEU A 125 -4.57 0.73 -5.70
N VAL A 126 -5.28 1.75 -5.22
CA VAL A 126 -5.08 2.28 -3.86
C VAL A 126 -5.58 1.31 -2.80
N ALA A 127 -6.73 0.67 -3.03
CA ALA A 127 -7.24 -0.35 -2.10
C ALA A 127 -6.31 -1.57 -2.01
N ALA A 128 -5.71 -1.99 -3.14
CA ALA A 128 -4.71 -3.05 -3.18
C ALA A 128 -3.46 -2.68 -2.38
N ALA A 129 -2.86 -1.52 -2.64
CA ALA A 129 -1.66 -1.05 -1.94
C ALA A 129 -1.89 -0.95 -0.43
N ALA A 130 -2.99 -0.31 0.01
CA ALA A 130 -3.31 -0.16 1.42
C ALA A 130 -3.51 -1.52 2.13
N THR A 131 -4.22 -2.45 1.47
CA THR A 131 -4.50 -3.76 2.04
C THR A 131 -3.24 -4.63 2.09
N SER A 132 -2.39 -4.56 1.06
CA SER A 132 -1.11 -5.26 1.02
C SER A 132 -0.18 -4.77 2.15
N ALA A 133 -0.21 -3.46 2.45
CA ALA A 133 0.51 -2.85 3.56
C ALA A 133 -0.04 -3.22 4.95
N GLY A 134 -1.08 -4.05 5.03
CA GLY A 134 -1.66 -4.54 6.28
C GLY A 134 -2.89 -3.77 6.78
N MET A 135 -3.38 -2.77 6.03
CA MET A 135 -4.65 -2.12 6.38
C MET A 135 -5.81 -3.11 6.20
N ALA A 136 -6.78 -3.09 7.11
CA ALA A 136 -7.99 -3.90 6.94
C ALA A 136 -8.70 -3.55 5.62
N SER A 137 -9.05 -4.57 4.83
CA SER A 137 -9.68 -4.41 3.51
C SER A 137 -10.93 -3.52 3.56
N THR A 138 -11.75 -3.66 4.60
CA THR A 138 -12.96 -2.84 4.78
C THR A 138 -12.62 -1.37 4.96
N THR A 139 -11.62 -1.05 5.78
CA THR A 139 -11.16 0.33 6.03
C THR A 139 -10.59 0.96 4.75
N ALA A 140 -9.78 0.23 3.99
CA ALA A 140 -9.24 0.70 2.72
C ALA A 140 -10.36 0.99 1.70
N VAL A 141 -11.34 0.10 1.57
CA VAL A 141 -12.48 0.27 0.66
C VAL A 141 -13.34 1.46 1.07
N GLU A 142 -13.68 1.58 2.36
CA GLU A 142 -14.49 2.68 2.89
C GLU A 142 -13.83 4.04 2.64
N ALA A 143 -12.51 4.14 2.87
CA ALA A 143 -11.75 5.36 2.62
C ALA A 143 -11.77 5.77 1.13
N VAL A 144 -11.57 4.81 0.22
CA VAL A 144 -11.62 5.06 -1.23
C VAL A 144 -13.02 5.48 -1.67
N VAL A 145 -14.07 4.84 -1.15
CA VAL A 145 -15.46 5.18 -1.49
C VAL A 145 -15.84 6.56 -0.94
N ALA A 146 -15.43 6.88 0.28
CA ALA A 146 -15.66 8.20 0.89
C ALA A 146 -15.03 9.33 0.06
N ALA A 147 -13.92 9.05 -0.62
CA ALA A 147 -13.25 9.97 -1.55
C ALA A 147 -13.90 10.03 -2.95
N GLY A 148 -15.02 9.33 -3.18
CA GLY A 148 -15.72 9.29 -4.48
C GLY A 148 -15.24 8.17 -5.42
N GLY A 149 -14.50 7.18 -4.92
CA GLY A 149 -14.07 6.02 -5.67
C GLY A 149 -15.16 4.98 -5.93
N ASN A 150 -14.90 4.05 -6.84
CA ASN A 150 -15.83 2.97 -7.17
C ASN A 150 -15.70 1.81 -6.18
N GLN A 151 -16.78 1.50 -5.45
CA GLN A 151 -16.79 0.45 -4.43
C GLN A 151 -16.43 -0.94 -4.96
N ALA A 152 -16.93 -1.33 -6.14
CA ALA A 152 -16.65 -2.65 -6.71
C ALA A 152 -15.17 -2.80 -7.08
N SER A 153 -14.59 -1.78 -7.71
CA SER A 153 -13.17 -1.75 -8.04
C SER A 153 -12.29 -1.73 -6.79
N ALA A 154 -12.66 -0.93 -5.79
CA ALA A 154 -11.95 -0.90 -4.51
C ALA A 154 -11.98 -2.28 -3.82
N SER A 155 -13.13 -2.96 -3.83
CA SER A 155 -13.28 -4.30 -3.23
C SER A 155 -12.44 -5.35 -3.96
N GLN A 156 -12.40 -5.30 -5.29
CA GLN A 156 -11.51 -6.13 -6.10
C GLN A 156 -10.05 -5.85 -5.76
N GLY A 157 -9.66 -4.58 -5.68
CA GLY A 157 -8.31 -4.16 -5.29
C GLY A 157 -7.91 -4.67 -3.91
N ALA A 158 -8.75 -4.50 -2.90
CA ALA A 158 -8.48 -4.98 -1.55
C ALA A 158 -8.34 -6.52 -1.50
N SER A 159 -9.15 -7.24 -2.29
CA SER A 159 -9.01 -8.69 -2.43
C SER A 159 -7.68 -9.08 -3.06
N TYR A 160 -7.25 -8.33 -4.09
CA TYR A 160 -5.92 -8.50 -4.70
C TYR A 160 -4.81 -8.24 -3.69
N GLY A 161 -4.85 -7.11 -2.97
CA GLY A 161 -3.86 -6.74 -1.94
C GLY A 161 -3.72 -7.81 -0.84
N THR A 162 -4.84 -8.41 -0.42
CA THR A 162 -4.82 -9.53 0.53
C THR A 162 -4.10 -10.75 -0.02
N ALA A 163 -4.22 -11.01 -1.33
CA ALA A 163 -3.65 -12.18 -1.98
C ALA A 163 -2.14 -12.05 -2.23
N VAL A 164 -1.65 -10.86 -2.57
CA VAL A 164 -0.20 -10.61 -2.71
C VAL A 164 0.48 -10.54 -1.34
N GLY A 165 -0.17 -9.91 -0.36
CA GLY A 165 0.36 -9.74 0.99
C GLY A 165 1.60 -8.81 1.05
N PRO A 166 1.99 -8.38 2.27
CA PRO A 166 3.10 -7.46 2.43
C PRO A 166 4.43 -8.07 1.97
N GLY A 167 5.15 -7.36 1.10
CA GLY A 167 6.52 -7.69 0.71
C GLY A 167 6.69 -8.92 -0.22
N GLN A 168 5.65 -9.34 -0.95
CA GLN A 168 5.90 -10.19 -2.12
C GLN A 168 6.41 -9.32 -3.27
N ALA A 169 7.73 -9.16 -3.32
CA ALA A 169 8.43 -8.59 -4.46
C ALA A 169 7.85 -9.17 -5.76
N SER A 170 7.33 -8.28 -6.62
CA SER A 170 6.83 -8.63 -7.94
C SER A 170 7.83 -9.57 -8.63
N THR A 171 7.50 -10.85 -8.76
CA THR A 171 8.23 -11.71 -9.69
C THR A 171 7.93 -11.17 -11.07
N THR A 172 8.90 -10.43 -11.61
CA THR A 172 8.91 -9.86 -12.95
C THR A 172 8.27 -10.82 -13.95
N SER A 173 7.11 -10.46 -14.49
CA SER A 173 6.58 -11.10 -15.68
C SER A 173 7.41 -10.60 -16.86
N THR A 174 8.52 -11.28 -17.13
CA THR A 174 9.31 -11.06 -18.34
C THR A 174 8.49 -11.50 -19.54
N ALA A 175 8.08 -10.55 -20.38
CA ALA A 175 8.19 -10.64 -21.84
C ALA A 175 7.93 -9.28 -22.49
N VAL A 176 8.89 -8.36 -22.41
CA VAL A 176 9.02 -7.34 -23.47
C VAL A 176 9.75 -8.03 -24.62
N THR A 177 8.99 -8.51 -25.60
CA THR A 177 9.56 -8.95 -26.88
C THR A 177 10.12 -7.71 -27.57
N PRO A 178 11.42 -7.65 -27.93
CA PRO A 178 11.95 -6.52 -28.67
C PRO A 178 11.26 -6.46 -30.04
N ILE A 179 10.51 -5.38 -30.29
CA ILE A 179 10.04 -5.06 -31.64
C ILE A 179 11.25 -4.72 -32.50
N THR A 180 11.60 -5.63 -33.40
CA THR A 180 12.54 -5.32 -34.49
C THR A 180 11.81 -4.39 -35.48
N PRO A 181 12.29 -3.17 -35.75
CA PRO A 181 11.71 -2.35 -36.80
C PRO A 181 11.97 -3.04 -38.14
N SER A 182 10.93 -3.63 -38.73
CA SER A 182 10.95 -4.04 -40.13
C SER A 182 10.92 -2.75 -40.95
N GLY A 183 12.08 -2.35 -41.46
CA GLY A 183 12.24 -1.16 -42.31
C GLY A 183 11.41 -1.26 -43.60
N PRO A 184 11.12 -0.11 -44.22
CA PRO A 184 10.23 -0.02 -45.37
C PRO A 184 10.84 -0.62 -46.65
N ASP A 185 9.97 -1.21 -47.45
CA ASP A 185 10.19 -1.71 -48.81
C ASP A 185 11.07 -0.77 -49.65
N VAL A 186 12.28 -1.21 -49.98
CA VAL A 186 13.06 -0.61 -51.07
C VAL A 186 12.58 -1.21 -52.37
N VAL A 187 11.71 -0.44 -53.03
CA VAL A 187 11.30 -0.57 -54.43
C VAL A 187 12.52 -0.80 -55.32
N GLY A 188 12.59 -1.99 -55.91
CA GLY A 188 13.54 -2.31 -56.98
C GLY A 188 13.27 -1.45 -58.21
N THR A 189 14.29 -0.72 -58.63
CA THR A 189 14.38 0.08 -59.85
C THR A 189 14.37 -0.84 -61.09
N PRO A 190 13.70 -0.46 -62.20
CA PRO A 190 13.76 -1.21 -63.45
C PRO A 190 15.12 -1.01 -64.16
N SER A 191 15.68 -2.10 -64.65
CA SER A 191 16.89 -2.15 -65.50
C SER A 191 16.60 -1.59 -66.89
N PRO A 192 17.42 -0.70 -67.46
CA PRO A 192 17.37 -0.40 -68.89
C PRO A 192 18.04 -1.55 -69.66
N SER A 193 17.40 -1.99 -70.74
CA SER A 193 18.02 -2.80 -71.79
C SER A 193 18.30 -1.90 -72.99
N GLU A 194 19.44 -2.13 -73.63
CA GLU A 194 19.99 -1.42 -74.80
C GLU A 194 19.04 -1.26 -75.98
#